data_AF-A0A8T4ZK98-F1
#
_entry.id   AF-A0A8T4ZK98-F1
#
_cell.length_a   1.000
_cell.length_b   1.000
_cell.length_c   1.000
_cell.angle_alpha   90.00
_cell.angle_beta   90.00
_cell.angle_gamma   90.00
#
_symmetry.space_group_name_H-M   'P 1'
#
loop_
_entity.id
_entity.type
_entity.pdbx_description
1 polymer ?
#
loop_
_entity_poly.entity_id
_entity_poly.type
_entity_poly.pdbx_seq_one_letter_code
_entity_poly.pdbx_strand_id
1 'polypeptide(L)'
;EVTNRIISFDATALAEEAGDPIATNMVMLGALCASGVLPFPEKIIIDVLKENLPQRYHSTNLKAFKLGQTAVQNHSLFKKRSLI
;
A
#
# COMPACT_ATOMS: atom_id res chain seq x y z
N GLU A 1 1.06 17.86 19.88
CA GLU A 1 1.14 16.59 19.13
C GLU A 1 -0.10 16.40 18.28
N VAL A 2 0.04 15.89 17.05
CA VAL A 2 -1.08 15.77 16.08
C VAL A 2 -1.58 14.32 15.96
N THR A 3 -0.74 13.30 16.21
CA THR A 3 -1.15 11.88 16.26
C THR A 3 -0.09 11.01 16.96
N ASN A 4 -0.54 9.94 17.62
CA ASN A 4 0.32 8.90 18.23
C ASN A 4 0.37 7.60 17.39
N ARG A 5 -0.26 7.59 16.21
CA ARG A 5 -0.28 6.45 15.29
C ARG A 5 0.51 6.81 14.05
N ILE A 6 1.78 6.44 14.04
CA ILE A 6 2.71 6.69 12.95
C ILE A 6 3.30 5.35 12.51
N ILE A 7 3.35 5.15 11.20
CA ILE A 7 4.03 4.04 10.55
C ILE A 7 4.95 4.68 9.51
N SER A 8 6.24 4.38 9.58
CA SER A 8 7.27 4.95 8.71
C SER A 8 8.08 3.85 8.05
N PHE A 9 8.26 3.96 6.75
CA PHE A 9 9.10 3.09 5.92
C PHE A 9 9.51 3.88 4.67
N ASP A 10 10.55 3.42 3.97
CA ASP A 10 10.99 4.03 2.73
C ASP A 10 10.11 3.57 1.57
N ALA A 11 9.08 4.36 1.27
CA ALA A 11 8.14 4.05 0.19
C ALA A 11 8.78 4.17 -1.21
N THR A 12 9.75 5.07 -1.37
CA THR A 12 10.42 5.31 -2.64
C THR A 12 11.33 4.13 -2.99
N ALA A 13 12.11 3.63 -2.03
CA ALA A 13 12.95 2.45 -2.25
C ALA A 13 12.13 1.21 -2.65
N LEU A 14 10.94 1.03 -2.07
CA LEU A 14 10.03 -0.06 -2.47
C LEU A 14 9.43 0.15 -3.87
N ALA A 15 9.21 1.39 -4.29
CA ALA A 15 8.75 1.69 -5.65
C ALA A 15 9.85 1.44 -6.68
N GLU A 16 11.09 1.77 -6.35
CA GLU A 16 12.27 1.41 -7.15
C GLU A 16 12.41 -0.11 -7.26
N GLU A 17 12.23 -0.85 -6.16
CA GLU A 17 12.18 -2.32 -6.19
C GLU A 17 11.03 -2.85 -7.07
N ALA A 18 9.89 -2.15 -7.08
CA ALA A 18 8.78 -2.47 -7.96
C ALA A 18 9.09 -2.24 -9.45
N GLY A 19 10.11 -1.42 -9.75
CA GLY A 19 10.62 -1.13 -11.09
C GLY A 19 10.36 0.28 -11.58
N ASP A 20 9.71 1.15 -10.79
CA ASP A 20 9.50 2.56 -11.14
C ASP A 20 9.29 3.42 -9.87
N PRO A 21 10.18 4.38 -9.54
CA PRO A 21 10.00 5.27 -8.40
C PRO A 21 8.71 6.11 -8.47
N ILE A 22 8.15 6.34 -9.66
CA ILE A 22 6.88 7.05 -9.82
C ILE A 22 5.73 6.27 -9.14
N ALA A 23 5.85 4.95 -8.99
CA ALA A 23 4.86 4.10 -8.31
C ALA A 23 4.88 4.20 -6.78
N THR A 24 5.60 5.17 -6.18
CA THR A 24 5.62 5.43 -4.72
C THR A 24 4.22 5.62 -4.14
N ASN A 25 3.32 6.26 -4.89
CA ASN A 25 1.91 6.41 -4.50
C ASN A 25 1.20 5.06 -4.29
N MET A 26 1.50 4.06 -5.12
CA MET A 26 0.92 2.73 -5.01
C MET A 26 1.47 1.98 -3.80
N VAL A 27 2.75 2.15 -3.47
CA VAL A 27 3.31 1.64 -2.22
C VAL A 27 2.55 2.23 -1.02
N MET A 28 2.37 3.55 -0.99
CA MET A 28 1.62 4.21 0.09
C MET A 28 0.16 3.74 0.16
N LEU A 29 -0.50 3.54 -0.99
CA LEU A 29 -1.88 3.05 -1.04
C LEU A 29 -1.99 1.60 -0.55
N GLY A 30 -1.02 0.75 -0.88
CA GLY A 30 -0.92 -0.61 -0.36
C GLY A 30 -0.76 -0.64 1.15
N ALA A 31 0.13 0.19 1.68
CA ALA A 31 0.33 0.38 3.11
C ALA A 31 -0.96 0.85 3.82
N LEU A 32 -1.66 1.83 3.22
CA LEU A 32 -2.93 2.32 3.74
C LEU A 32 -4.03 1.25 3.70
N CYS A 33 -4.09 0.45 2.63
CA CYS A 33 -5.04 -0.66 2.50
C CYS A 33 -4.79 -1.72 3.58
N ALA A 34 -3.53 -2.13 3.76
CA ALA A 34 -3.15 -3.08 4.81
C ALA A 34 -3.44 -2.55 6.22
N SER A 35 -3.58 -1.23 6.38
CA SER A 35 -3.91 -0.66 7.69
C SER A 35 -5.34 -0.92 8.18
N GLY A 36 -6.23 -1.34 7.27
CA GLY A 36 -7.63 -1.63 7.56
C GLY A 36 -8.47 -0.40 7.91
N VAL A 37 -8.02 0.81 7.55
CA VAL A 37 -8.79 2.06 7.79
C VAL A 37 -9.70 2.44 6.63
N LEU A 38 -9.51 1.85 5.44
CA LEU A 38 -10.30 2.17 4.27
C LEU A 38 -11.71 1.56 4.40
N PRO A 39 -12.78 2.30 4.06
CA PRO A 39 -14.17 1.83 4.19
C PRO A 39 -14.62 0.97 3.00
N PHE A 40 -13.69 0.29 2.32
CA PHE A 40 -13.96 -0.53 1.15
C PHE A 40 -12.90 -1.63 0.96
N PRO A 41 -13.22 -2.72 0.22
CA PRO A 41 -12.30 -3.82 0.05
C PRO A 41 -11.19 -3.51 -0.97
N GLU A 42 -10.05 -4.20 -0.82
CA GLU A 42 -8.90 -4.13 -1.73
C GLU A 42 -9.29 -4.29 -3.20
N LYS A 43 -10.26 -5.16 -3.49
CA LYS A 43 -10.73 -5.42 -4.86
C LYS A 43 -11.08 -4.13 -5.61
N ILE A 44 -11.70 -3.14 -4.93
CA ILE A 44 -12.05 -1.86 -5.56
C ILE A 44 -10.79 -1.11 -6.02
N ILE A 45 -9.72 -1.13 -5.23
CA ILE A 45 -8.45 -0.48 -5.60
C ILE A 45 -7.86 -1.15 -6.85
N ILE A 46 -7.85 -2.48 -6.88
CA ILE A 46 -7.28 -3.26 -7.99
C ILE A 46 -8.07 -3.08 -9.28
N ASP A 47 -9.41 -3.04 -9.18
CA ASP A 47 -10.28 -2.82 -10.33
C ASP A 47 -10.08 -1.40 -10.91
N VAL A 48 -10.12 -0.37 -10.06
CA VAL A 48 -9.90 1.03 -10.47
C VAL A 48 -8.52 1.24 -11.09
N LEU A 49 -7.47 0.59 -10.55
CA LEU A 49 -6.14 0.62 -11.13
C LEU A 49 -6.14 0.08 -12.56
N LYS A 50 -6.79 -1.07 -12.78
CA LYS A 50 -6.85 -1.71 -14.10
C LYS A 50 -7.68 -0.91 -15.11
N GLU A 51 -8.74 -0.26 -14.65
CA GLU A 51 -9.63 0.57 -15.47
C GLU A 51 -8.97 1.88 -15.90
N ASN A 52 -8.19 2.52 -15.02
CA ASN A 52 -7.70 3.88 -15.24
C ASN A 52 -6.25 3.94 -15.72
N LEU A 53 -5.44 2.89 -15.51
CA LEU A 53 -4.05 2.87 -15.98
C LEU A 53 -3.91 2.09 -17.29
N PRO A 54 -3.03 2.54 -18.21
CA PRO A 54 -2.61 1.73 -19.33
C PRO A 54 -2.02 0.39 -18.88
N GLN A 55 -2.34 -0.70 -19.59
CA GLN A 55 -1.97 -2.08 -19.24
C GLN A 55 -0.47 -2.27 -18.96
N ARG A 56 0.40 -1.55 -19.68
CA ARG A 56 1.86 -1.59 -19.48
C ARG A 56 2.30 -1.22 -18.05
N TYR A 57 1.50 -0.45 -17.32
CA TYR A 57 1.81 -0.01 -15.95
C TYR A 57 1.22 -0.93 -14.88
N HIS A 58 0.33 -1.87 -15.24
CA HIS A 58 -0.38 -2.69 -14.26
C HIS A 58 0.59 -3.52 -13.41
N SER A 59 1.56 -4.18 -14.03
CA SER A 59 2.51 -5.04 -13.32
C SER A 59 3.29 -4.28 -12.25
N THR A 60 3.93 -3.17 -12.64
CA THR A 60 4.71 -2.32 -11.73
C THR A 60 3.87 -1.75 -10.60
N ASN A 61 2.69 -1.20 -10.91
CA ASN A 61 1.82 -0.58 -9.91
C ASN A 61 1.20 -1.62 -8.95
N LEU A 62 0.83 -2.81 -9.44
CA LEU A 62 0.36 -3.91 -8.60
C LEU A 62 1.49 -4.47 -7.70
N LYS A 63 2.73 -4.54 -8.21
CA LYS A 63 3.88 -4.93 -7.40
C LYS A 63 4.16 -3.90 -6.31
N ALA A 64 4.18 -2.61 -6.65
CA ALA A 64 4.35 -1.51 -5.68
C ALA A 64 3.27 -1.55 -4.59
N PHE A 65 2.01 -1.74 -4.96
CA PHE A 65 0.90 -1.90 -4.02
C PHE A 65 1.14 -3.05 -3.03
N LYS A 66 1.52 -4.23 -3.52
CA LYS A 66 1.81 -5.38 -2.66
C LYS A 66 3.00 -5.15 -1.72
N LEU A 67 4.07 -4.51 -2.20
CA LEU A 67 5.22 -4.15 -1.36
C LEU A 67 4.81 -3.22 -0.22
N GLY A 68 3.94 -2.25 -0.51
CA GLY A 68 3.33 -1.39 0.50
C GLY A 68 2.54 -2.15 1.56
N GLN A 69 1.74 -3.15 1.16
CA GLN A 69 1.01 -3.98 2.11
C GLN A 69 1.95 -4.73 3.05
N THR A 70 2.97 -5.38 2.48
CA THR A 70 3.97 -6.16 3.24
C THR A 70 4.75 -5.30 4.22
N ALA A 71 5.07 -4.05 3.85
CA ALA A 71 5.80 -3.11 4.72
C ALA A 71 5.04 -2.81 6.05
N VAL A 72 3.72 -2.97 6.04
CA VAL A 72 2.84 -2.60 7.15
C VAL A 72 2.37 -3.80 7.96
N GLN A 73 2.21 -4.98 7.34
CA GLN A 73 1.68 -6.20 7.99
C GLN A 73 2.50 -6.67 9.22
N ASN A 74 3.77 -6.29 9.32
CA ASN A 74 4.64 -6.66 10.44
C ASN A 74 4.67 -5.65 11.59
N HIS A 75 3.91 -4.54 11.51
CA HIS A 75 3.99 -3.47 12.50
C HIS A 75 3.12 -3.76 13.75
N SER A 76 3.64 -3.43 14.94
CA SER A 76 3.03 -3.73 16.25
C SER A 76 1.62 -3.13 16.44
N LEU A 77 1.31 -2.04 15.74
CA LEU A 77 -0.01 -1.41 15.71
C LEU A 77 -1.10 -2.33 15.10
N PHE A 78 -0.74 -3.30 14.26
CA PHE A 78 -1.69 -4.21 13.60
C PHE A 78 -2.01 -5.45 14.42
N LYS A 79 -1.09 -5.93 15.27
CA LYS A 79 -1.36 -7.07 16.17
C LYS A 79 -2.52 -6.80 17.14
N LYS A 80 -2.72 -5.55 17.57
CA LYS A 80 -3.79 -5.17 18.52
C LYS A 80 -5.21 -5.22 17.93
N ARG A 81 -5.37 -5.13 16.60
CA ARG A 81 -6.69 -5.14 15.96
C ARG A 81 -7.26 -6.55 15.73
N SER A 82 -6.44 -7.60 15.82
CA SER A 82 -6.91 -8.98 15.64
C SER A 82 -7.44 -9.64 16.93
N LEU A 83 -7.53 -8.88 18.03
CA LEU A 83 -7.88 -9.37 19.37
C LEU A 83 -9.19 -8.78 19.92
N ILE A 84 -10.07 -8.25 19.05
CA ILE A 84 -11.41 -7.79 19.41
C ILE A 84 -12.41 -8.42 18.47
#